data_AF-A0A3D8HU16-F1
#
_entry.id   AF-A0A3D8HU16-F1
#
_cell.length_a   1.000
_cell.length_b   1.000
_cell.length_c   1.000
_cell.angle_alpha   90.00
_cell.angle_beta   90.00
_cell.angle_gamma   90.00
#
_symmetry.space_group_name_H-M   'P 1'
#
loop_
_entity.id
_entity.type
_entity.pdbx_description
1 polymer ?
#
loop_
_entity_poly.entity_id
_entity_poly.type
_entity_poly.pdbx_seq_one_letter_code
_entity_poly.pdbx_strand_id
1 'polypeptide(L)'
;MTKYIKSIFVFAVCYSVAYAGAVCDYKIDKAREGVRSYQAYKNSKKFDENKLKEAKSQLDTLLKSCDDEAVLKEVEEYIAKTKKRYEVAKQNLAILDSSKNPHQITQAKLECKIAHIEYIAAKQEELRLKDLQKSNR
;
A
#
# COMPACT_ATOMS: atom_id res chain seq x y z
N MET A 1 -40.85 39.22 -22.20
CA MET A 1 -40.44 39.27 -20.78
C MET A 1 -39.91 37.91 -20.39
N THR A 2 -38.59 37.85 -20.24
CA THR A 2 -37.76 36.70 -19.86
C THR A 2 -37.98 36.36 -18.38
N LYS A 3 -38.39 35.13 -18.05
CA LYS A 3 -38.23 34.57 -16.69
C LYS A 3 -37.88 33.09 -16.69
N TYR A 4 -36.57 32.85 -16.75
CA TYR A 4 -35.77 31.92 -15.96
C TYR A 4 -36.32 30.52 -15.60
N ILE A 5 -35.73 29.55 -16.29
CA ILE A 5 -35.36 28.19 -15.90
C ILE A 5 -35.26 28.00 -14.37
N LYS A 6 -36.02 27.05 -13.82
CA LYS A 6 -35.74 26.46 -12.50
C LYS A 6 -35.50 24.96 -12.66
N SER A 7 -34.26 24.67 -13.06
CA SER A 7 -33.63 23.36 -12.89
C SER A 7 -33.44 23.12 -11.40
N ILE A 8 -34.22 22.22 -10.82
CA ILE A 8 -34.04 21.74 -9.44
C ILE A 8 -33.25 20.44 -9.54
N PHE A 9 -31.93 20.58 -9.69
CA PHE A 9 -31.00 19.48 -9.53
C PHE A 9 -30.62 19.43 -8.04
N VAL A 10 -31.43 18.71 -7.25
CA VAL A 10 -31.06 18.37 -5.87
C VAL A 10 -30.01 17.28 -5.98
N PHE A 11 -28.75 17.69 -6.08
CA PHE A 11 -27.61 16.81 -5.84
C PHE A 11 -27.69 16.42 -4.36
N ALA A 12 -28.22 15.24 -4.10
CA ALA A 12 -28.05 14.54 -2.84
C ALA A 12 -26.54 14.27 -2.68
N VAL A 13 -25.84 15.22 -2.06
CA VAL A 13 -24.46 15.02 -1.60
C VAL A 13 -24.56 14.02 -0.45
N CYS A 14 -24.48 12.75 -0.81
CA CYS A 14 -24.28 11.66 0.14
C CYS A 14 -23.02 11.98 0.95
N TYR A 15 -23.23 12.01 2.25
CA TYR A 15 -22.22 11.96 3.30
C TYR A 15 -21.16 10.90 2.98
N SER A 16 -19.91 11.33 2.81
CA SER A 16 -18.76 10.52 3.21
C SER A 16 -17.92 11.42 4.10
N VAL A 17 -18.36 11.59 5.35
CA VAL A 17 -17.43 11.93 6.42
C VAL A 17 -16.47 10.75 6.44
N ALA A 18 -15.35 10.88 5.72
CA ALA A 18 -14.27 9.92 5.76
C ALA A 18 -13.80 9.93 7.21
N TYR A 19 -14.33 8.98 7.98
CA TYR A 19 -13.92 8.76 9.35
C TYR A 19 -12.49 8.23 9.22
N ALA A 20 -11.52 9.14 9.25
CA ALA A 20 -10.11 8.79 9.32
C ALA A 20 -9.95 8.06 10.65
N GLY A 21 -9.96 6.73 10.58
CA GLY A 21 -9.70 5.89 11.73
C GLY A 21 -8.20 5.79 11.96
N ALA A 22 -7.84 5.02 12.98
CA ALA A 22 -6.46 4.83 13.41
C ALA A 22 -5.53 4.36 12.27
N VAL A 23 -6.08 3.61 11.31
CA VAL A 23 -5.34 3.06 10.18
C VAL A 23 -5.03 4.15 9.15
N CYS A 24 -6.01 4.99 8.80
CA CYS A 24 -5.82 6.11 7.91
C CYS A 24 -4.86 7.16 8.46
N ASP A 25 -4.99 7.53 9.73
CA ASP A 25 -4.06 8.47 10.39
C ASP A 25 -2.62 7.95 10.29
N TYR A 26 -2.42 6.67 10.63
CA TYR A 26 -1.11 6.04 10.50
C TYR A 26 -0.56 6.09 9.06
N LYS A 27 -1.39 5.77 8.05
CA LYS A 27 -0.95 5.76 6.64
C LYS A 27 -0.62 7.17 6.16
N ILE A 28 -1.42 8.16 6.54
CA ILE A 28 -1.21 9.57 6.20
C ILE A 28 0.08 10.07 6.84
N ASP A 29 0.33 9.78 8.12
CA ASP A 29 1.54 10.20 8.81
C ASP A 29 2.78 9.56 8.19
N LYS A 30 2.74 8.25 7.89
CA LYS A 30 3.83 7.58 7.18
C LYS A 30 4.11 8.20 5.81
N ALA A 31 3.07 8.53 5.04
CA ALA A 31 3.20 9.18 3.74
C ALA A 31 3.78 10.60 3.87
N ARG A 32 3.33 11.36 4.88
CA ARG A 32 3.83 12.70 5.20
C ARG A 32 5.30 12.68 5.61
N GLU A 33 5.71 11.72 6.44
CA GLU A 33 7.11 11.48 6.78
C GLU A 33 7.93 11.16 5.54
N GLY A 34 7.47 10.25 4.69
CA GLY A 34 8.14 9.92 3.42
C GLY A 34 8.38 11.15 2.53
N VAL A 35 7.36 12.01 2.38
CA VAL A 35 7.49 13.28 1.64
C VAL A 35 8.51 14.20 2.30
N ARG A 36 8.47 14.38 3.63
CA ARG A 36 9.45 15.23 4.36
C ARG A 36 10.87 14.71 4.21
N SER A 37 11.08 13.42 4.42
CA SER A 37 12.39 12.80 4.29
C SER A 37 12.91 12.95 2.86
N TYR A 38 12.07 12.75 1.85
CA TYR A 38 12.49 12.94 0.45
C TYR A 38 12.83 14.40 0.13
N GLN A 39 12.06 15.35 0.66
CA GLN A 39 12.37 16.78 0.55
C GLN A 39 13.68 17.17 1.23
N ALA A 40 14.04 16.55 2.36
CA ALA A 40 15.31 16.78 3.05
C ALA A 40 16.52 16.41 2.17
N TYR A 41 16.34 15.52 1.19
CA TYR A 41 17.37 15.17 0.21
C TYR A 41 17.42 16.09 -1.03
N LYS A 42 16.76 17.25 -1.03
CA LYS A 42 16.68 18.15 -2.21
C LYS A 42 18.02 18.47 -2.88
N ASN A 43 19.11 18.52 -2.10
CA ASN A 43 20.46 18.83 -2.61
C ASN A 43 21.24 17.58 -3.09
N SER A 44 20.63 16.39 -3.07
CA SER A 44 21.24 15.15 -3.52
C SER A 44 21.17 14.99 -5.03
N LYS A 45 22.20 14.38 -5.64
CA LYS A 45 22.17 13.97 -7.05
C LYS A 45 21.07 12.94 -7.37
N LYS A 46 20.49 12.30 -6.34
CA LYS A 46 19.39 11.33 -6.46
C LYS A 46 18.00 11.98 -6.29
N PHE A 47 17.94 13.29 -6.06
CA PHE A 47 16.68 14.01 -5.94
C PHE A 47 16.01 14.15 -7.31
N ASP A 48 14.73 13.82 -7.36
CA ASP A 48 13.90 13.90 -8.54
C ASP A 48 12.60 14.61 -8.17
N GLU A 49 12.39 15.79 -8.75
CA GLU A 49 11.24 16.62 -8.47
C GLU A 49 9.92 15.97 -8.89
N ASN A 50 9.94 15.13 -9.93
CA ASN A 50 8.73 14.41 -10.37
C ASN A 50 8.30 13.37 -9.34
N LYS A 51 9.26 12.65 -8.75
CA LYS A 51 8.97 11.70 -7.66
C LYS A 51 8.44 12.40 -6.42
N LEU A 52 8.95 13.60 -6.12
CA LEU A 52 8.42 14.40 -5.02
C LEU A 52 6.97 14.84 -5.31
N LYS A 53 6.68 15.28 -6.54
CA LYS A 53 5.33 15.67 -6.96
C LYS A 53 4.36 14.48 -6.89
N GLU A 54 4.78 13.31 -7.35
CA GLU A 54 4.02 12.08 -7.25
C GLU A 54 3.71 11.71 -5.80
N ALA A 55 4.73 11.71 -4.93
CA ALA A 55 4.55 11.42 -3.50
C ALA A 55 3.60 12.42 -2.81
N LYS A 56 3.68 13.72 -3.15
CA LYS A 56 2.72 14.73 -2.67
C LYS A 56 1.30 14.46 -3.17
N SER A 57 1.13 14.06 -4.43
CA SER A 57 -0.17 13.74 -5.01
C SER A 57 -0.80 12.51 -4.35
N GLN A 58 0.01 11.49 -4.04
CA GLN A 58 -0.44 10.32 -3.30
C GLN A 58 -0.87 10.68 -1.87
N LEU A 59 -0.11 11.54 -1.19
CA LEU A 59 -0.49 12.07 0.13
C LEU A 59 -1.81 12.87 0.08
N ASP A 60 -2.00 13.73 -0.93
CA ASP A 60 -3.25 14.49 -1.10
C ASP A 60 -4.45 13.58 -1.38
N THR A 61 -4.23 12.49 -2.12
CA THR A 61 -5.26 11.47 -2.34
C THR A 61 -5.64 10.79 -1.03
N LEU A 62 -4.65 10.35 -0.24
CA LEU A 62 -4.89 9.75 1.08
C LEU A 62 -5.64 10.71 2.01
N LEU A 63 -5.29 12.00 2.03
CA LEU A 63 -5.97 12.99 2.86
C LEU A 63 -7.46 13.17 2.50
N LYS A 64 -7.84 12.92 1.24
CA LYS A 64 -9.20 13.15 0.75
C LYS A 64 -10.10 11.92 0.78
N SER A 65 -9.52 10.74 0.61
CA SER A 65 -10.29 9.52 0.35
C SER A 65 -9.79 8.30 1.11
N CYS A 66 -8.98 8.48 2.16
CA CYS A 66 -8.59 7.33 2.97
C CYS A 66 -9.79 6.75 3.71
N ASP A 67 -9.91 5.43 3.64
CA ASP A 67 -10.90 4.63 4.32
C ASP A 67 -10.19 3.43 4.96
N ASP A 68 -10.35 3.26 6.27
CA ASP A 68 -9.72 2.20 7.05
C ASP A 68 -10.07 0.81 6.50
N GLU A 69 -11.32 0.60 6.06
CA GLU A 69 -11.77 -0.68 5.52
C GLU A 69 -11.11 -0.98 4.17
N ALA A 70 -11.07 0.02 3.27
CA ALA A 70 -10.37 -0.09 2.00
C ALA A 70 -8.88 -0.40 2.20
N VAL A 71 -8.21 0.28 3.14
CA VAL A 71 -6.79 0.04 3.43
C VAL A 71 -6.54 -1.38 3.96
N LEU A 72 -7.41 -1.89 4.83
CA LEU A 72 -7.30 -3.27 5.32
C LEU A 72 -7.49 -4.28 4.19
N LYS A 73 -8.47 -4.05 3.32
CA LYS A 73 -8.71 -4.90 2.15
C LYS A 73 -7.52 -4.92 1.19
N GLU A 74 -6.89 -3.78 0.93
CA GLU A 74 -5.66 -3.71 0.14
C GLU A 74 -4.54 -4.57 0.74
N VAL A 75 -4.40 -4.56 2.07
CA VAL A 75 -3.40 -5.39 2.76
C VAL A 75 -3.74 -6.87 2.66
N GLU A 76 -5.01 -7.26 2.79
CA GLU A 76 -5.46 -8.65 2.60
C GLU A 76 -5.20 -9.15 1.17
N GLU A 77 -5.50 -8.32 0.16
CA GLU A 77 -5.20 -8.63 -1.24
C GLU A 77 -3.69 -8.76 -1.49
N TYR A 78 -2.89 -7.88 -0.89
CA TYR A 78 -1.43 -7.96 -0.96
C TYR A 78 -0.87 -9.22 -0.28
N ILE A 79 -1.44 -9.63 0.85
CA ILE A 79 -1.13 -10.91 1.51
C ILE A 79 -1.45 -12.08 0.59
N ALA A 80 -2.62 -12.10 -0.05
CA ALA A 80 -3.00 -13.16 -0.97
C ALA A 80 -2.01 -13.25 -2.15
N LYS A 81 -1.61 -12.10 -2.71
CA LYS A 81 -0.62 -12.01 -3.79
C LYS A 81 0.75 -12.53 -3.36
N THR A 82 1.26 -12.08 -2.22
CA THR A 82 2.59 -12.49 -1.71
C THR A 82 2.60 -13.96 -1.30
N LYS A 83 1.51 -14.47 -0.70
CA LYS A 83 1.34 -15.91 -0.44
C LYS A 83 1.42 -16.72 -1.73
N LYS A 84 0.69 -16.32 -2.77
CA LYS A 84 0.73 -17.01 -4.07
C LYS A 84 2.15 -17.00 -4.66
N ARG A 85 2.86 -15.87 -4.58
CA ARG A 85 4.26 -15.77 -5.03
C ARG A 85 5.18 -16.70 -4.24
N TYR A 86 5.00 -16.78 -2.94
CA TYR A 86 5.77 -17.69 -2.09
C TYR A 86 5.52 -19.16 -2.44
N GLU A 87 4.26 -19.56 -2.63
CA GLU A 87 3.93 -20.95 -3.03
C GLU A 87 4.53 -21.30 -4.40
N VAL A 88 4.47 -20.38 -5.37
CA VAL A 88 5.11 -20.57 -6.68
C VAL A 88 6.63 -20.73 -6.53
N ALA A 89 7.29 -19.85 -5.77
CA ALA A 89 8.74 -19.92 -5.56
C ALA A 89 9.15 -21.21 -4.83
N LYS A 90 8.32 -21.69 -3.90
CA LYS A 90 8.51 -22.95 -3.18
C LYS A 90 8.39 -24.16 -4.11
N GLN A 91 7.38 -24.19 -4.99
CA GLN A 91 7.24 -25.22 -6.01
C GLN A 91 8.40 -25.21 -6.99
N ASN A 92 8.82 -24.02 -7.44
CA ASN A 92 9.94 -23.88 -8.38
C ASN A 92 11.25 -24.37 -7.77
N LEU A 93 11.49 -24.06 -6.48
CA LEU A 93 12.62 -24.61 -5.74
C LEU A 93 12.55 -26.14 -5.66
N ALA A 94 11.39 -26.73 -5.35
CA ALA A 94 11.25 -28.19 -5.27
C ALA A 94 11.57 -28.89 -6.60
N ILE A 95 11.18 -28.28 -7.73
CA ILE A 95 11.53 -28.78 -9.06
C ILE A 95 13.04 -28.69 -9.29
N LEU A 96 13.65 -27.54 -8.99
CA LEU A 96 15.05 -27.27 -9.28
C LEU A 96 16.03 -27.92 -8.30
N ASP A 97 15.62 -28.28 -7.08
CA ASP A 97 16.47 -28.98 -6.10
C ASP A 97 16.84 -30.40 -6.58
N SER A 98 16.11 -30.94 -7.55
CA SER A 98 16.45 -32.17 -8.27
C SER A 98 17.36 -31.98 -9.49
N SER A 99 17.66 -30.72 -9.85
CA SER A 99 18.51 -30.39 -11.00
C SER A 99 19.99 -30.61 -10.69
N LYS A 100 20.80 -30.85 -11.73
CA LYS A 100 22.27 -30.95 -11.60
C LYS A 100 22.98 -29.59 -11.66
N ASN A 101 22.25 -28.47 -11.56
CA ASN A 101 22.81 -27.12 -11.68
C ASN A 101 22.78 -26.37 -10.34
N PRO A 102 23.91 -26.31 -9.60
CA PRO A 102 23.99 -25.66 -8.30
C PRO A 102 23.64 -24.16 -8.32
N HIS A 103 23.90 -23.48 -9.44
CA HIS A 103 23.59 -22.06 -9.58
C HIS A 103 22.08 -21.83 -9.62
N GLN A 104 21.35 -22.64 -10.40
CA GLN A 104 19.88 -22.58 -10.47
C GLN A 104 19.23 -22.91 -9.13
N ILE A 105 19.77 -23.89 -8.40
CA ILE A 105 19.31 -24.22 -7.04
C ILE A 105 19.50 -23.03 -6.10
N THR A 106 20.67 -22.39 -6.15
CA THR A 106 20.98 -21.25 -5.28
C THR A 106 20.06 -20.06 -5.57
N GLN A 107 19.82 -19.76 -6.84
CA GLN A 107 18.90 -18.70 -7.24
C GLN A 107 17.47 -18.99 -6.78
N ALA A 108 16.97 -20.22 -6.99
CA ALA A 108 15.64 -20.62 -6.54
C ALA A 108 15.49 -20.56 -5.02
N LYS A 109 16.54 -20.92 -4.26
CA LYS A 109 16.57 -20.76 -2.79
C LYS A 109 16.47 -19.30 -2.38
N LEU A 110 17.17 -18.40 -3.07
CA LEU A 110 17.12 -16.97 -2.79
C LEU A 110 15.73 -16.40 -3.10
N GLU A 111 15.16 -16.71 -4.27
CA GLU A 111 13.83 -16.25 -4.66
C GLU A 111 12.74 -16.73 -3.69
N CYS A 112 12.81 -17.99 -3.25
CA CYS A 112 11.90 -18.55 -2.25
C CYS A 112 12.02 -17.82 -0.90
N LYS A 113 13.25 -17.52 -0.45
CA LYS A 113 13.47 -16.74 0.79
C LYS A 113 12.94 -15.31 0.67
N ILE A 114 13.15 -14.64 -0.46
CA ILE A 114 12.63 -13.29 -0.69
C ILE A 114 11.10 -13.29 -0.65
N ALA A 115 10.46 -14.21 -1.39
CA ALA A 115 9.01 -14.30 -1.41
C ALA A 115 8.42 -14.64 -0.03
N HIS A 116 9.11 -15.47 0.76
CA HIS A 116 8.72 -15.75 2.14
C HIS A 116 8.77 -14.49 3.02
N ILE A 117 9.87 -13.73 2.96
CA ILE A 117 10.02 -12.49 3.73
C ILE A 117 8.93 -11.48 3.35
N GLU A 118 8.63 -11.32 2.06
CA GLU A 118 7.55 -10.43 1.61
C GLU A 118 6.18 -10.84 2.18
N TYR A 119 5.87 -12.14 2.18
CA TYR A 119 4.63 -12.65 2.77
C TYR A 119 4.55 -12.39 4.29
N ILE A 120 5.64 -12.63 5.02
CA ILE A 120 5.70 -12.37 6.47
C ILE A 120 5.57 -10.87 6.75
N ALA A 121 6.23 -10.01 5.98
CA ALA A 121 6.12 -8.56 6.13
C ALA A 121 4.68 -8.07 5.88
N ALA A 122 3.99 -8.62 4.88
CA ALA A 122 2.58 -8.31 4.62
C ALA A 122 1.69 -8.73 5.79
N LYS A 123 1.94 -9.91 6.39
CA LYS A 123 1.23 -10.39 7.59
C LYS A 123 1.48 -9.54 8.83
N GLN A 124 2.72 -9.07 9.01
CA GLN A 124 3.05 -8.16 10.11
C GLN A 124 2.35 -6.82 9.97
N GLU A 125 2.25 -6.29 8.74
CA GLU A 125 1.50 -5.06 8.48
C GLU A 125 0.01 -5.24 8.80
N GLU A 126 -0.61 -6.35 8.41
CA GLU A 126 -2.01 -6.68 8.78
C GLU A 126 -2.21 -6.67 10.30
N LEU A 127 -1.34 -7.34 11.06
CA LEU A 127 -1.42 -7.37 12.52
C LEU A 127 -1.31 -5.97 13.12
N ARG A 128 -0.34 -5.18 12.64
CA ARG A 128 -0.13 -3.80 13.10
C ARG A 128 -1.34 -2.92 12.84
N LEU A 129 -2.00 -3.04 11.68
CA LEU A 129 -3.22 -2.29 11.38
C LEU A 129 -4.41 -2.75 12.24
N LYS A 130 -4.55 -4.05 12.47
CA LYS A 130 -5.58 -4.59 13.38
C LYS A 130 -5.39 -4.14 14.82
N ASP A 131 -4.15 -4.00 15.28
CA ASP A 131 -3.85 -3.52 16.62
C ASP A 131 -4.13 -2.01 16.77
N LEU A 132 -3.90 -1.22 15.71
CA LEU A 132 -4.32 0.19 15.68
C LEU A 132 -5.83 0.34 15.83
N GLN A 133 -6.63 -0.53 15.18
CA GLN A 133 -8.09 -0.51 15.34
C GLN A 133 -8.56 -0.87 16.75
N LYS A 134 -7.84 -1.76 17.44
CA LYS A 134 -8.17 -2.15 18.83
C LYS A 134 -7.75 -1.09 19.84
N SER A 135 -6.63 -0.41 19.60
CA SER A 135 -6.09 0.60 20.53
C SER A 135 -6.90 1.89 20.55
N ASN A 136 -7.74 2.12 19.53
CA ASN A 136 -8.65 3.26 19.41
C ASN A 136 -10.13 2.92 19.70
N ARG A 137 -10.42 1.73 20.25
CA ARG A 137 -11.74 1.36 20.81
C ARG A 137 -11.70 1.40 22.32
#